data_AF-A0A6M8NK10-F1
#
_entry.id   AF-A0A6M8NK10-F1
#
_cell.length_a   1.000
_cell.length_b   1.000
_cell.length_c   1.000
_cell.angle_alpha   90.00
_cell.angle_beta   90.00
_cell.angle_gamma   90.00
#
_symmetry.space_group_name_H-M   'P 1'
#
loop_
_entity.id
_entity.type
_entity.pdbx_description
1 polymer ?
#
loop_
_entity_poly.entity_id
_entity_poly.type
_entity_poly.pdbx_seq_one_letter_code
_entity_poly.pdbx_strand_id
1 'polypeptide(L)'
;MKKLFFIFIFLSNIAFSLDLNDFEERKSVLEDVKSIILYEESIAIAYENYILSNYSIPTLAQIKVLIGDLTTQVSGITTTLTLNNSAITKISYALNDTLKADDSIKALYDSNTFRKRTYVRNNEVYFILEDVFAKHLYDLMKSSNISVINNCPIVVFTTAVNCKENNHIYIGLTKKLEGGLVVPNTYLMVYHIDKFKTGPIIITDDTSKHITESAFDSIPKGALLYDTNGVKYLKTLDGIEVLK
;
A
#
# COMPACT_ATOMS: atom_id res chain seq x y z
N MET A 1 45.88 -42.81 -17.64
CA MET A 1 44.99 -41.78 -18.24
C MET A 1 43.66 -41.54 -17.49
N LYS A 2 43.25 -42.36 -16.50
CA LYS A 2 42.03 -42.07 -15.70
C LYS A 2 42.19 -40.97 -14.63
N LYS A 3 43.42 -40.68 -14.18
CA LYS A 3 43.70 -39.63 -13.17
C LYS A 3 43.74 -38.20 -13.73
N LEU A 4 44.00 -38.02 -15.04
CA LEU A 4 43.99 -36.69 -15.67
C LEU A 4 42.57 -36.15 -15.93
N PHE A 5 41.58 -37.04 -16.08
CA PHE A 5 40.20 -36.65 -16.36
C PHE A 5 39.53 -35.98 -15.16
N PHE A 6 39.93 -36.35 -13.93
CA PHE A 6 39.43 -35.72 -12.70
C PHE A 6 39.94 -34.28 -12.50
N ILE A 7 41.13 -33.94 -12.99
CA ILE A 7 41.69 -32.59 -12.90
C ILE A 7 40.95 -31.63 -13.85
N PHE A 8 40.54 -32.11 -15.04
CA PHE A 8 39.76 -31.32 -15.98
C PHE A 8 38.33 -31.03 -15.48
N ILE A 9 37.72 -32.00 -14.78
CA ILE A 9 36.43 -31.80 -14.10
C ILE A 9 36.57 -30.85 -12.90
N PHE A 10 37.70 -30.87 -12.18
CA PHE A 10 37.94 -29.93 -11.08
C PHE A 10 38.17 -28.49 -11.58
N LEU A 11 38.87 -28.33 -12.71
CA LEU A 11 39.10 -27.02 -13.35
C LEU A 11 37.83 -26.47 -14.04
N SER A 12 36.94 -27.33 -14.54
CA SER A 12 35.63 -26.89 -15.05
C SER A 12 34.62 -26.55 -13.94
N ASN A 13 34.97 -26.83 -12.67
CA ASN A 13 34.21 -26.41 -11.49
C ASN A 13 34.83 -25.21 -10.78
N ILE A 14 35.81 -24.52 -11.39
CA ILE A 14 36.11 -23.13 -11.01
C ILE A 14 34.88 -22.35 -11.43
N ALA A 15 33.91 -22.29 -10.53
CA ALA A 15 32.76 -21.43 -10.61
C ALA A 15 33.28 -20.04 -10.98
N PHE A 16 32.69 -19.45 -12.02
CA PHE A 16 32.78 -18.01 -12.26
C PHE A 16 32.21 -17.33 -11.01
N SER A 17 33.09 -17.10 -10.03
CA SER A 17 32.76 -16.38 -8.81
C SER A 17 32.75 -14.92 -9.19
N LEU A 18 31.66 -14.24 -8.86
CA LEU A 18 31.56 -12.79 -8.94
C LEU A 18 32.75 -12.17 -8.18
N ASP A 19 33.57 -11.40 -8.88
CA ASP A 19 34.64 -10.59 -8.30
C ASP A 19 34.17 -9.14 -8.19
N LEU A 20 33.67 -8.78 -7.01
CA LEU A 20 33.22 -7.41 -6.72
C LEU A 20 34.36 -6.37 -6.71
N ASN A 21 35.61 -6.79 -6.86
CA ASN A 21 36.76 -5.91 -7.06
C ASN A 21 36.99 -5.58 -8.54
N ASP A 22 36.46 -6.38 -9.47
CA ASP A 22 36.46 -6.03 -10.89
C ASP A 22 35.45 -4.91 -11.14
N PHE A 23 35.87 -3.92 -11.92
CA PHE A 23 35.06 -2.73 -12.15
C PHE A 23 33.80 -3.02 -12.98
N GLU A 24 33.91 -3.84 -14.03
CA GLU A 24 32.78 -4.12 -14.91
C GLU A 24 31.77 -5.02 -14.22
N GLU A 25 32.22 -6.03 -13.47
CA GLU A 25 31.34 -6.86 -12.66
C GLU A 25 30.63 -6.03 -11.58
N ARG A 26 31.38 -5.18 -10.86
CA ARG A 26 30.78 -4.29 -9.84
C ARG A 26 29.75 -3.34 -10.45
N LYS A 27 30.06 -2.74 -11.61
CA LYS A 27 29.12 -1.86 -12.31
C LYS A 27 27.84 -2.60 -12.69
N SER A 28 27.95 -3.80 -13.25
CA SER A 28 26.78 -4.63 -13.60
C SER A 28 25.91 -4.92 -12.38
N VAL A 29 26.53 -5.28 -11.25
CA VAL A 29 25.80 -5.55 -10.00
C VAL A 29 25.06 -4.32 -9.48
N LEU A 30 25.66 -3.13 -9.56
CA LEU A 30 24.98 -1.89 -9.16
C LEU A 30 23.79 -1.56 -10.07
N GLU A 31 23.88 -1.85 -11.37
CA GLU A 31 22.79 -1.72 -12.34
C GLU A 31 21.65 -2.71 -12.05
N ASP A 32 21.98 -3.95 -11.68
CA ASP A 32 21.01 -4.96 -11.25
C ASP A 32 20.29 -4.53 -9.96
N VAL A 33 21.04 -4.05 -8.97
CA VAL A 33 20.48 -3.54 -7.70
C VAL A 33 19.51 -2.40 -7.95
N LYS A 34 19.88 -1.44 -8.82
CA LYS A 34 18.96 -0.37 -9.22
C LYS A 34 17.69 -0.93 -9.87
N SER A 35 17.84 -1.90 -10.76
CA SER A 35 16.70 -2.53 -11.45
C SER A 35 15.77 -3.25 -10.48
N ILE A 36 16.31 -3.94 -9.48
CA ILE A 36 15.54 -4.53 -8.38
C ILE A 36 14.76 -3.44 -7.64
N ILE A 37 15.40 -2.35 -7.24
CA ILE A 37 14.71 -1.27 -6.50
C ILE A 37 13.55 -0.69 -7.33
N LEU A 38 13.79 -0.38 -8.61
CA LEU A 38 12.75 0.15 -9.50
C LEU A 38 11.59 -0.83 -9.68
N TYR A 39 11.89 -2.12 -9.66
CA TYR A 39 10.88 -3.16 -9.69
C TYR A 39 10.04 -3.20 -8.40
N GLU A 40 10.66 -3.12 -7.24
CA GLU A 40 9.98 -3.01 -5.93
C GLU A 40 9.07 -1.77 -5.87
N GLU A 41 9.52 -0.65 -6.43
CA GLU A 41 8.70 0.56 -6.59
C GLU A 41 7.47 0.30 -7.47
N SER A 42 7.62 -0.43 -8.57
CA SER A 42 6.50 -0.77 -9.45
C SER A 42 5.42 -1.61 -8.74
N ILE A 43 5.84 -2.50 -7.83
CA ILE A 43 4.93 -3.28 -6.98
C ILE A 43 4.12 -2.34 -6.08
N ALA A 44 4.80 -1.41 -5.40
CA ALA A 44 4.14 -0.45 -4.50
C ALA A 44 3.15 0.47 -5.25
N ILE A 45 3.50 0.89 -6.47
CA ILE A 45 2.62 1.67 -7.35
C ILE A 45 1.39 0.86 -7.77
N ALA A 46 1.58 -0.39 -8.20
CA ALA A 46 0.48 -1.28 -8.56
C ALA A 46 -0.45 -1.56 -7.37
N TYR A 47 0.12 -1.68 -6.17
CA TYR A 47 -0.61 -1.84 -4.93
C TYR A 47 -1.54 -0.66 -4.63
N GLU A 48 -1.02 0.57 -4.67
CA GLU A 48 -1.81 1.80 -4.46
C GLU A 48 -2.91 1.95 -5.52
N ASN A 49 -2.55 1.77 -6.80
CA ASN A 49 -3.51 1.87 -7.90
C ASN A 49 -4.65 0.85 -7.81
N TYR A 50 -4.35 -0.35 -7.30
CA TYR A 50 -5.36 -1.37 -7.10
C TYR A 50 -6.37 -0.95 -6.02
N ILE A 51 -5.91 -0.37 -4.91
CA ILE A 51 -6.78 0.16 -3.85
C ILE A 51 -7.69 1.24 -4.42
N LEU A 52 -7.14 2.20 -5.17
CA LEU A 52 -7.90 3.30 -5.77
C LEU A 52 -8.96 2.81 -6.76
N SER A 53 -8.63 1.82 -7.59
CA SER A 53 -9.52 1.33 -8.65
C SER A 53 -10.59 0.37 -8.13
N ASN A 54 -10.23 -0.49 -7.18
CA ASN A 54 -11.08 -1.60 -6.73
C ASN A 54 -11.69 -1.37 -5.35
N TYR A 55 -11.25 -0.35 -4.60
CA TYR A 55 -11.65 -0.11 -3.21
C TYR A 55 -11.41 -1.34 -2.33
N SER A 56 -10.28 -2.02 -2.57
CA SER A 56 -9.95 -3.33 -2.00
C SER A 56 -8.45 -3.46 -1.77
N ILE A 57 -8.06 -4.18 -0.73
CA ILE A 57 -6.66 -4.54 -0.47
C ILE A 57 -6.28 -5.70 -1.41
N PRO A 58 -5.30 -5.51 -2.32
CA PRO A 58 -4.93 -6.55 -3.27
C PRO A 58 -4.25 -7.73 -2.58
N THR A 59 -4.50 -8.90 -3.14
CA THR A 59 -3.75 -10.13 -2.91
C THR A 59 -2.50 -10.18 -3.79
N LEU A 60 -1.59 -11.09 -3.46
CA LEU A 60 -0.42 -11.40 -4.28
C LEU A 60 -0.78 -11.73 -5.73
N ALA A 61 -1.77 -12.58 -5.95
CA ALA A 61 -2.16 -13.01 -7.29
C ALA A 61 -2.59 -11.81 -8.15
N GLN A 62 -3.32 -10.85 -7.57
CA GLN A 62 -3.78 -9.67 -8.28
C GLN A 62 -2.64 -8.73 -8.65
N ILE A 63 -1.66 -8.54 -7.76
CA ILE A 63 -0.47 -7.75 -8.06
C ILE A 63 0.36 -8.39 -9.18
N LYS A 64 0.56 -9.72 -9.16
CA LYS A 64 1.28 -10.43 -10.22
C LYS A 64 0.64 -10.26 -11.60
N VAL A 65 -0.69 -10.24 -11.67
CA VAL A 65 -1.42 -10.00 -12.92
C VAL A 65 -1.16 -8.57 -13.44
N LEU A 66 -1.03 -7.58 -12.55
CA LEU A 66 -0.82 -6.19 -12.95
C LEU A 66 0.60 -5.90 -13.47
N ILE A 67 1.62 -6.51 -12.87
CA ILE A 67 3.03 -6.19 -13.16
C ILE A 67 3.73 -7.22 -14.07
N GLY A 68 3.11 -8.40 -14.29
CA GLY A 68 3.72 -9.52 -15.01
C GLY A 68 4.48 -10.49 -14.09
N ASP A 69 4.88 -11.65 -14.65
CA ASP A 69 5.56 -12.70 -13.86
C ASP A 69 7.00 -12.28 -13.48
N LEU A 70 7.31 -12.48 -12.20
CA LEU A 70 8.41 -11.87 -11.43
C LEU A 70 9.81 -12.37 -11.81
N THR A 71 9.92 -13.50 -12.49
CA THR A 71 11.14 -14.33 -12.53
C THR A 71 12.07 -14.03 -13.71
N THR A 72 11.65 -13.19 -14.65
CA THR A 72 12.37 -13.01 -15.94
C THR A 72 13.02 -11.64 -16.13
N GLN A 73 12.82 -10.67 -15.23
CA GLN A 73 13.26 -9.29 -15.45
C GLN A 73 14.57 -8.87 -14.78
N VAL A 74 15.13 -9.68 -13.87
CA VAL A 74 16.45 -9.42 -13.26
C VAL A 74 17.30 -10.68 -13.35
N SER A 75 18.09 -10.80 -14.41
CA SER A 75 19.05 -11.88 -14.57
C SER A 75 20.34 -11.54 -13.83
N GLY A 76 20.57 -12.12 -12.65
CA GLY A 76 21.90 -12.06 -12.01
C GLY A 76 21.90 -12.39 -10.52
N ILE A 77 20.82 -12.05 -9.82
CA ILE A 77 20.74 -12.18 -8.37
C ILE A 77 19.49 -12.98 -8.07
N THR A 78 19.61 -14.16 -7.50
CA THR A 78 18.51 -15.07 -7.13
C THR A 78 17.50 -14.36 -6.20
N THR A 79 16.55 -13.61 -6.77
CA THR A 79 15.51 -12.89 -6.05
C THR A 79 14.45 -13.86 -5.56
N THR A 80 14.47 -14.23 -4.28
CA THR A 80 13.27 -14.76 -3.63
C THR A 80 12.47 -13.59 -3.09
N LEU A 81 11.86 -12.81 -4.01
CA LEU A 81 10.81 -11.86 -3.64
C LEU A 81 9.62 -12.66 -3.13
N THR A 82 9.55 -12.78 -1.81
CA THR A 82 8.48 -13.46 -1.10
C THR A 82 7.51 -12.39 -0.64
N LEU A 83 6.37 -12.37 -1.31
CA LEU A 83 5.25 -11.49 -0.99
C LEU A 83 4.36 -12.19 0.04
N ASN A 84 3.88 -11.48 1.06
CA ASN A 84 2.97 -12.07 2.04
C ASN A 84 1.64 -12.47 1.36
N ASN A 85 1.23 -13.72 1.50
CA ASN A 85 0.09 -14.31 0.77
C ASN A 85 -1.29 -13.76 1.17
N SER A 86 -1.44 -13.05 2.29
CA SER A 86 -2.75 -12.66 2.83
C SER A 86 -3.10 -11.19 2.57
N ALA A 87 -2.18 -10.27 2.85
CA ALA A 87 -2.26 -8.86 2.51
C ALA A 87 -0.83 -8.31 2.42
N ILE A 88 -0.49 -7.71 1.28
CA ILE A 88 0.87 -7.22 1.06
C ILE A 88 0.95 -5.78 1.56
N THR A 89 1.83 -5.49 2.49
CA THR A 89 2.24 -4.09 2.80
C THR A 89 3.75 -3.94 2.74
N LYS A 90 4.42 -5.06 2.48
CA LYS A 90 5.85 -5.23 2.48
C LYS A 90 6.21 -6.47 1.67
N ILE A 91 7.45 -6.51 1.26
CA ILE A 91 8.06 -7.57 0.46
C ILE A 91 9.40 -7.95 1.11
N SER A 92 9.89 -9.15 0.83
CA SER A 92 11.17 -9.58 1.36
C SER A 92 12.32 -8.75 0.80
N TYR A 93 13.40 -8.66 1.58
CA TYR A 93 14.66 -8.10 1.14
C TYR A 93 15.27 -8.94 0.01
N ALA A 94 15.68 -8.30 -1.07
CA ALA A 94 16.04 -8.98 -2.31
C ALA A 94 17.53 -9.36 -2.43
N LEU A 95 18.45 -8.66 -1.75
CA LEU A 95 19.87 -9.01 -1.87
C LEU A 95 20.17 -10.31 -1.13
N ASN A 96 20.95 -11.18 -1.78
CA ASN A 96 21.50 -12.37 -1.15
C ASN A 96 22.61 -12.01 -0.14
N ASP A 97 23.04 -13.00 0.65
CA ASP A 97 24.04 -12.79 1.71
C ASP A 97 25.39 -12.29 1.19
N THR A 98 25.82 -12.73 0.00
CA THR A 98 27.07 -12.28 -0.63
C THR A 98 27.05 -10.78 -0.92
N LEU A 99 26.01 -10.29 -1.58
CA LEU A 99 25.87 -8.88 -1.94
C LEU A 99 25.56 -8.01 -0.73
N LYS A 100 24.85 -8.56 0.25
CA LYS A 100 24.56 -7.90 1.52
C LYS A 100 25.81 -7.69 2.36
N ALA A 101 26.86 -8.51 2.17
CA ALA A 101 28.14 -8.35 2.85
C ALA A 101 29.02 -7.24 2.26
N ASP A 102 28.75 -6.75 1.05
CA ASP A 102 29.40 -5.54 0.52
C ASP A 102 28.65 -4.29 1.00
N ASP A 103 29.29 -3.50 1.86
CA ASP A 103 28.70 -2.32 2.49
C ASP A 103 28.20 -1.28 1.48
N SER A 104 28.87 -1.12 0.33
CA SER A 104 28.50 -0.13 -0.67
C SER A 104 27.26 -0.55 -1.46
N ILE A 105 27.16 -1.83 -1.80
CA ILE A 105 26.02 -2.41 -2.52
C ILE A 105 24.80 -2.41 -1.59
N LYS A 106 25.00 -2.84 -0.34
CA LYS A 106 23.96 -2.77 0.69
C LYS A 106 23.49 -1.33 0.92
N ALA A 107 24.41 -0.37 1.06
CA ALA A 107 24.07 1.04 1.24
C ALA A 107 23.27 1.58 0.04
N LEU A 108 23.63 1.22 -1.19
CA LEU A 108 22.88 1.62 -2.38
C LEU A 108 21.44 1.08 -2.33
N TYR A 109 21.28 -0.22 -2.04
CA TYR A 109 19.97 -0.87 -1.97
C TYR A 109 19.06 -0.32 -0.87
N ASP A 110 19.62 -0.02 0.30
CA ASP A 110 18.89 0.54 1.44
C ASP A 110 18.61 2.05 1.29
N SER A 111 19.33 2.73 0.39
CA SER A 111 19.20 4.18 0.22
C SER A 111 17.88 4.59 -0.42
N ASN A 112 17.47 5.83 -0.15
CA ASN A 112 16.32 6.45 -0.80
C ASN A 112 16.63 7.00 -2.21
N THR A 113 17.83 6.75 -2.74
CA THR A 113 18.27 7.31 -4.04
C THR A 113 17.31 6.94 -5.17
N PHE A 114 16.85 5.68 -5.17
CA PHE A 114 15.92 5.15 -6.17
C PHE A 114 14.56 4.75 -5.58
N ARG A 115 14.35 4.99 -4.28
CA ARG A 115 13.12 4.63 -3.57
C ARG A 115 12.29 5.87 -3.27
N LYS A 116 11.05 5.90 -3.75
CA LYS A 116 10.06 6.94 -3.48
C LYS A 116 8.81 6.36 -2.83
N ARG A 117 8.41 5.15 -3.25
CA ARG A 117 7.21 4.43 -2.82
C ARG A 117 7.52 3.27 -1.89
N THR A 118 8.79 2.99 -1.65
CA THR A 118 9.24 1.93 -0.75
C THR A 118 10.30 2.42 0.23
N TYR A 119 10.51 1.69 1.33
CA TYR A 119 11.64 1.91 2.22
C TYR A 119 12.09 0.61 2.86
N VAL A 120 13.39 0.51 3.17
CA VAL A 120 13.94 -0.66 3.87
C VAL A 120 13.88 -0.45 5.38
N ARG A 121 13.38 -1.45 6.10
CA ARG A 121 13.48 -1.52 7.56
C ARG A 121 13.52 -2.98 7.99
N ASN A 122 14.40 -3.32 8.94
CA ASN A 122 14.49 -4.67 9.51
C ASN A 122 14.64 -5.81 8.48
N ASN A 123 15.40 -5.58 7.40
CA ASN A 123 15.52 -6.52 6.26
C ASN A 123 14.16 -6.84 5.60
N GLU A 124 13.27 -5.87 5.53
CA GLU A 124 12.04 -5.93 4.75
C GLU A 124 11.86 -4.61 4.00
N VAL A 125 11.20 -4.67 2.85
CA VAL A 125 10.90 -3.50 2.03
C VAL A 125 9.41 -3.18 2.21
N TYR A 126 9.10 -2.05 2.83
CA TYR A 126 7.75 -1.61 3.12
C TYR A 126 7.24 -0.63 2.07
N PHE A 127 5.92 -0.56 1.89
CA PHE A 127 5.29 0.36 0.94
C PHE A 127 4.89 1.68 1.60
N ILE A 128 4.95 2.74 0.81
CA ILE A 128 4.46 4.08 1.13
C ILE A 128 3.30 4.37 0.19
N LEU A 129 2.10 4.54 0.76
CA LEU A 129 0.95 5.09 0.04
C LEU A 129 1.10 6.62 -0.01
N GLU A 130 1.41 7.15 -1.20
CA GLU A 130 1.57 8.59 -1.43
C GLU A 130 0.20 9.26 -1.60
N ASP A 131 -0.75 8.58 -2.23
CA ASP A 131 -2.08 9.14 -2.41
C ASP A 131 -2.86 9.11 -1.09
N VAL A 132 -3.26 10.31 -0.64
CA VAL A 132 -3.97 10.50 0.63
C VAL A 132 -5.31 9.75 0.65
N PHE A 133 -5.99 9.65 -0.49
CA PHE A 133 -7.25 8.91 -0.56
C PHE A 133 -7.01 7.40 -0.52
N ALA A 134 -5.99 6.89 -1.24
CA ALA A 134 -5.60 5.49 -1.13
C ALA A 134 -5.23 5.10 0.32
N LYS A 135 -4.48 5.96 1.00
CA LYS A 135 -4.14 5.80 2.42
C LYS A 135 -5.39 5.75 3.30
N HIS A 136 -6.32 6.68 3.10
CA HIS A 136 -7.58 6.70 3.84
C HIS A 136 -8.39 5.41 3.65
N LEU A 137 -8.55 4.95 2.41
CA LEU A 137 -9.25 3.69 2.12
C LEU A 137 -8.56 2.51 2.80
N TYR A 138 -7.22 2.45 2.74
CA TYR A 138 -6.44 1.42 3.40
C TYR A 138 -6.64 1.42 4.92
N ASP A 139 -6.49 2.58 5.56
CA ASP A 139 -6.63 2.75 7.01
C ASP A 139 -8.03 2.36 7.47
N LEU A 140 -9.07 2.77 6.72
CA LEU A 140 -10.46 2.41 6.98
C LEU A 140 -10.69 0.90 6.90
N MET A 141 -10.16 0.25 5.85
CA MET A 141 -10.27 -1.19 5.68
C MET A 141 -9.58 -1.95 6.81
N LYS A 142 -8.40 -1.49 7.23
CA LYS A 142 -7.65 -2.10 8.34
C LYS A 142 -8.32 -1.90 9.69
N SER A 143 -8.76 -0.68 10.02
CA SER A 143 -9.41 -0.39 11.31
C SER A 143 -10.74 -1.14 11.46
N SER A 144 -11.45 -1.33 10.35
CA SER A 144 -12.74 -2.02 10.32
C SER A 144 -12.62 -3.54 10.09
N ASN A 145 -11.39 -4.06 9.97
CA ASN A 145 -11.11 -5.47 9.67
C ASN A 145 -11.86 -6.01 8.43
N ILE A 146 -11.92 -5.20 7.37
CA ILE A 146 -12.48 -5.57 6.07
C ILE A 146 -11.38 -5.53 5.00
N SER A 147 -11.55 -6.29 3.91
CA SER A 147 -10.62 -6.27 2.77
C SER A 147 -11.14 -5.47 1.59
N VAL A 148 -12.43 -5.12 1.56
CA VAL A 148 -13.10 -4.45 0.45
C VAL A 148 -14.24 -3.56 0.94
N ILE A 149 -14.38 -2.39 0.32
CA ILE A 149 -15.55 -1.51 0.50
C ILE A 149 -16.55 -1.81 -0.61
N ASN A 150 -17.59 -2.54 -0.23
CA ASN A 150 -18.65 -3.00 -1.13
C ASN A 150 -19.70 -1.90 -1.39
N ASN A 151 -20.54 -2.14 -2.38
CA ASN A 151 -21.71 -1.29 -2.60
C ASN A 151 -22.66 -1.36 -1.39
N CYS A 152 -23.30 -0.25 -1.06
CA CYS A 152 -24.25 -0.19 0.05
C CYS A 152 -25.44 -1.13 -0.18
N PRO A 153 -25.92 -1.86 0.85
CA PRO A 153 -27.13 -2.66 0.71
C PRO A 153 -28.32 -1.82 0.27
N ILE A 154 -29.17 -2.41 -0.57
CA ILE A 154 -30.41 -1.81 -1.08
C ILE A 154 -31.62 -2.05 -0.17
N VAL A 155 -31.39 -2.65 1.00
CA VAL A 155 -32.41 -2.98 2.00
C VAL A 155 -32.23 -2.13 3.25
N VAL A 156 -33.22 -2.16 4.14
CA VAL A 156 -33.11 -1.59 5.49
C VAL A 156 -32.14 -2.42 6.32
N PHE A 157 -31.24 -1.76 7.04
CA PHE A 157 -30.33 -2.41 7.98
C PHE A 157 -29.93 -1.44 9.09
N THR A 158 -29.80 -1.98 10.30
CA THR A 158 -29.50 -1.22 11.53
C THR A 158 -28.07 -1.44 12.02
N THR A 159 -27.39 -2.48 11.55
CA THR A 159 -25.97 -2.69 11.81
C THR A 159 -25.16 -1.73 10.95
N ALA A 160 -24.29 -0.94 11.57
CA ALA A 160 -23.46 0.04 10.87
C ALA A 160 -22.52 -0.65 9.84
N VAL A 161 -22.48 -0.15 8.61
CA VAL A 161 -21.60 -0.68 7.55
C VAL A 161 -20.81 0.42 6.86
N ASN A 162 -19.61 0.09 6.40
CA ASN A 162 -18.82 0.94 5.52
C ASN A 162 -19.05 0.49 4.08
N CYS A 163 -19.51 1.38 3.22
CA CYS A 163 -19.94 1.03 1.88
C CYS A 163 -19.89 2.22 0.92
N LYS A 164 -20.05 1.95 -0.37
CA LYS A 164 -20.10 2.99 -1.41
C LYS A 164 -21.42 2.99 -2.16
N GLU A 165 -21.90 4.18 -2.51
CA GLU A 165 -23.13 4.36 -3.28
C GLU A 165 -23.09 5.72 -3.99
N ASN A 166 -23.42 5.77 -5.29
CA ASN A 166 -23.50 7.01 -6.08
C ASN A 166 -22.28 7.93 -5.96
N ASN A 167 -21.07 7.38 -6.13
CA ASN A 167 -19.78 8.09 -5.97
C ASN A 167 -19.51 8.66 -4.57
N HIS A 168 -20.27 8.23 -3.57
CA HIS A 168 -20.02 8.54 -2.17
C HIS A 168 -19.49 7.32 -1.45
N ILE A 169 -18.60 7.54 -0.48
CA ILE A 169 -18.23 6.56 0.53
C ILE A 169 -18.96 6.94 1.81
N TYR A 170 -19.66 5.96 2.39
CA TYR A 170 -20.29 6.08 3.69
C TYR A 170 -19.53 5.24 4.71
N ILE A 171 -19.35 5.80 5.90
CA ILE A 171 -18.73 5.14 7.05
C ILE A 171 -19.76 5.04 8.17
N GLY A 172 -19.96 3.84 8.69
CA GLY A 172 -20.92 3.55 9.74
C GLY A 172 -22.38 3.83 9.34
N LEU A 173 -22.73 3.63 8.06
CA LEU A 173 -24.08 3.84 7.54
C LEU A 173 -25.06 2.88 8.20
N THR A 174 -26.28 3.35 8.47
CA THR A 174 -27.49 2.54 8.63
C THR A 174 -28.55 3.08 7.67
N LYS A 175 -29.51 2.24 7.25
CA LYS A 175 -30.63 2.66 6.39
C LYS A 175 -31.96 2.41 7.08
N LYS A 176 -32.95 3.27 6.80
CA LYS A 176 -34.34 3.16 7.28
C LYS A 176 -35.30 3.22 6.09
N LEU A 177 -36.57 2.87 6.35
CA LEU A 177 -37.66 3.09 5.42
C LEU A 177 -38.32 4.44 5.73
N GLU A 178 -38.39 5.33 4.75
CA GLU A 178 -39.06 6.62 4.85
C GLU A 178 -39.86 6.87 3.57
N GLY A 179 -41.18 7.09 3.71
CA GLY A 179 -42.05 7.31 2.54
C GLY A 179 -42.06 6.16 1.51
N GLY A 180 -41.79 4.92 1.95
CA GLY A 180 -41.68 3.76 1.06
C GLY A 180 -40.33 3.62 0.35
N LEU A 181 -39.37 4.52 0.62
CA LEU A 181 -38.02 4.50 0.06
C LEU A 181 -37.00 4.12 1.12
N VAL A 182 -35.98 3.35 0.72
CA VAL A 182 -34.85 2.98 1.57
C VAL A 182 -33.83 4.11 1.53
N VAL A 183 -33.67 4.82 2.64
CA VAL A 183 -32.83 6.03 2.75
C VAL A 183 -31.78 5.90 3.85
N PRO A 184 -30.67 6.66 3.79
CA PRO A 184 -29.75 6.79 4.92
C PRO A 184 -30.48 7.21 6.20
N ASN A 185 -30.14 6.55 7.31
CA ASN A 185 -30.67 6.88 8.63
C ASN A 185 -29.60 7.60 9.47
N THR A 186 -28.49 6.91 9.74
CA THR A 186 -27.34 7.46 10.47
C THR A 186 -26.05 7.10 9.75
N TYR A 187 -25.03 7.93 9.88
CA TYR A 187 -23.67 7.63 9.42
C TYR A 187 -22.66 8.43 10.26
N LEU A 188 -21.44 7.92 10.40
CA LEU A 188 -20.34 8.66 11.02
C LEU A 188 -19.79 9.71 10.08
N MET A 189 -19.68 9.34 8.79
CA MET A 189 -19.08 10.17 7.76
C MET A 189 -19.63 9.78 6.40
N VAL A 190 -19.81 10.77 5.52
CA VAL A 190 -20.04 10.57 4.10
C VAL A 190 -19.29 11.64 3.30
N TYR A 191 -18.68 11.24 2.19
CA TYR A 191 -18.04 12.16 1.27
C TYR A 191 -18.14 11.65 -0.17
N HIS A 192 -18.18 12.59 -1.11
CA HIS A 192 -17.96 12.28 -2.51
C HIS A 192 -16.47 11.96 -2.71
N ILE A 193 -16.17 10.91 -3.48
CA ILE A 193 -14.80 10.40 -3.70
C ILE A 193 -13.85 11.54 -4.13
N ASP A 194 -14.23 12.34 -5.13
CA ASP A 194 -13.42 13.45 -5.65
C ASP A 194 -13.25 14.62 -4.67
N LYS A 195 -14.06 14.68 -3.61
CA LYS A 195 -14.03 15.75 -2.61
C LYS A 195 -13.29 15.37 -1.35
N PHE A 196 -12.83 14.12 -1.20
CA PHE A 196 -12.16 13.68 0.02
C PHE A 196 -10.96 14.55 0.43
N LYS A 197 -10.15 14.99 -0.54
CA LYS A 197 -8.93 15.80 -0.27
C LYS A 197 -9.24 17.23 0.22
N THR A 198 -10.37 17.81 -0.20
CA THR A 198 -10.64 19.25 -0.02
C THR A 198 -11.95 19.56 0.70
N GLY A 199 -12.84 18.58 0.82
CA GLY A 199 -14.20 18.74 1.30
C GLY A 199 -15.18 19.20 0.21
N PRO A 200 -16.48 19.29 0.54
CA PRO A 200 -17.03 19.04 1.87
C PRO A 200 -17.14 17.54 2.20
N ILE A 201 -16.82 17.18 3.44
CA ILE A 201 -17.10 15.87 4.05
C ILE A 201 -18.21 16.08 5.07
N ILE A 202 -19.28 15.32 5.00
CA ILE A 202 -20.36 15.38 5.99
C ILE A 202 -20.05 14.39 7.12
N ILE A 203 -20.17 14.83 8.37
CA ILE A 203 -19.89 14.03 9.56
C ILE A 203 -21.09 14.02 10.51
N THR A 204 -21.10 13.10 11.47
CA THR A 204 -22.08 13.11 12.57
C THR A 204 -21.95 14.40 13.40
N ASP A 205 -23.07 14.90 13.92
CA ASP A 205 -23.14 16.00 14.89
C ASP A 205 -22.76 15.57 16.33
N ASP A 206 -22.59 14.27 16.57
CA ASP A 206 -22.07 13.74 17.81
C ASP A 206 -20.55 13.99 17.95
N THR A 207 -20.22 15.16 18.50
CA THR A 207 -18.83 15.62 18.71
C THR A 207 -17.98 14.67 19.56
N SER A 208 -18.59 13.82 20.41
CA SER A 208 -17.84 12.84 21.18
C SER A 208 -17.13 11.82 20.27
N LYS A 209 -17.76 11.48 19.14
CA LYS A 209 -17.23 10.53 18.16
C LYS A 209 -16.09 11.08 17.33
N HIS A 210 -15.99 12.41 17.21
CA HIS A 210 -14.90 13.06 16.46
C HIS A 210 -13.51 12.75 17.05
N ILE A 211 -13.47 12.33 18.32
CA ILE A 211 -12.25 12.01 19.07
C ILE A 211 -12.08 10.49 19.24
N THR A 212 -13.18 9.74 19.41
CA THR A 212 -13.11 8.31 19.74
C THR A 212 -13.09 7.39 18.52
N GLU A 213 -13.64 7.83 17.38
CA GLU A 213 -13.74 7.00 16.19
C GLU A 213 -12.51 7.15 15.29
N SER A 214 -11.72 6.09 15.18
CA SER A 214 -10.50 6.04 14.34
C SER A 214 -10.75 6.37 12.85
N ALA A 215 -12.00 6.30 12.39
CA ALA A 215 -12.38 6.71 11.04
C ALA A 215 -12.04 8.19 10.75
N PHE A 216 -11.96 9.05 11.77
CA PHE A 216 -11.59 10.47 11.62
C PHE A 216 -10.08 10.71 11.59
N ASP A 217 -9.24 9.73 11.93
CA ASP A 217 -7.78 9.88 12.00
C ASP A 217 -7.14 9.98 10.62
N SER A 218 -7.74 9.32 9.64
CA SER A 218 -7.25 9.28 8.26
C SER A 218 -7.80 10.39 7.37
N ILE A 219 -8.61 11.31 7.92
CA ILE A 219 -9.02 12.54 7.22
C ILE A 219 -7.79 13.44 6.99
N PRO A 220 -7.64 14.04 5.79
CA PRO A 220 -6.55 14.96 5.51
C PRO A 220 -6.63 16.20 6.39
N LYS A 221 -5.48 16.65 6.90
CA LYS A 221 -5.34 17.95 7.56
C LYS A 221 -5.73 19.05 6.58
N GLY A 222 -6.50 20.03 7.06
CA GLY A 222 -7.04 21.12 6.26
C GLY A 222 -8.35 20.78 5.53
N ALA A 223 -8.87 19.56 5.62
CA ALA A 223 -10.15 19.21 5.02
C ALA A 223 -11.31 19.94 5.72
N LEU A 224 -12.25 20.45 4.92
CA LEU A 224 -13.48 21.08 5.41
C LEU A 224 -14.54 20.01 5.68
N LEU A 225 -15.04 20.00 6.92
CA LEU A 225 -16.09 19.09 7.37
C LEU A 225 -17.35 19.88 7.72
N TYR A 226 -18.50 19.25 7.58
CA TYR A 226 -19.79 19.80 7.97
C TYR A 226 -20.56 18.73 8.75
N ASP A 227 -21.16 19.08 9.88
CA ASP A 227 -22.10 18.14 10.51
C ASP A 227 -23.47 18.13 9.81
N THR A 228 -24.34 17.22 10.23
CA THR A 228 -25.71 17.09 9.72
C THR A 228 -26.59 18.32 9.98
N ASN A 229 -26.17 19.22 10.88
CA ASN A 229 -26.85 20.48 11.18
C ASN A 229 -26.24 21.67 10.39
N GLY A 230 -25.21 21.42 9.59
CA GLY A 230 -24.53 22.43 8.78
C GLY A 230 -23.44 23.22 9.52
N VAL A 231 -23.07 22.84 10.74
CA VAL A 231 -21.93 23.46 11.45
C VAL A 231 -20.65 23.08 10.72
N LYS A 232 -19.78 24.06 10.51
CA LYS A 232 -18.54 23.90 9.76
C LYS A 232 -17.39 23.57 10.72
N TYR A 233 -16.53 22.63 10.31
CA TYR A 233 -15.33 22.24 11.04
C TYR A 233 -14.11 22.16 10.11
N LEU A 234 -12.92 22.19 10.71
CA LEU A 234 -11.63 21.98 10.05
C LEU A 234 -10.89 20.83 10.71
N LYS A 235 -10.34 19.90 9.91
CA LYS A 235 -9.39 18.91 10.43
C LYS A 235 -8.02 19.56 10.66
N THR A 236 -7.57 19.63 11.90
CA THR A 236 -6.25 20.16 12.30
C THR A 236 -5.25 19.04 12.61
N LEU A 237 -4.08 19.40 13.13
CA LEU A 237 -3.10 18.43 13.64
C LEU A 237 -3.62 17.71 14.88
N ASP A 238 -4.37 18.42 15.72
CA ASP A 238 -4.75 17.97 17.06
C ASP A 238 -6.17 17.37 17.08
N GLY A 239 -7.01 17.65 16.07
CA GLY A 239 -8.35 17.09 16.02
C GLY A 239 -9.26 17.70 14.96
N ILE A 240 -10.55 17.70 15.25
CA ILE A 240 -11.59 18.37 14.45
C ILE A 240 -12.05 19.59 15.25
N GLU A 241 -11.91 20.78 14.67
CA GLU A 241 -12.20 22.04 15.33
C GLU A 241 -13.33 22.80 14.64
N VAL A 242 -14.22 23.41 15.41
CA VAL A 242 -15.34 24.22 14.90
C VAL A 242 -14.78 25.49 14.25
N LEU A 243 -15.17 25.75 12.99
CA LEU A 243 -14.91 27.02 12.31
C LEU A 243 -16.06 27.98 12.59
N LYS A 244 -15.77 29.02 13.38
CA LYS A 244 -16.69 30.13 13.67
C LYS A 244 -16.68 31.17 12.55
#